data_AF-A0A956S4X3-F1
#
_entry.id   AF-A0A956S4X3-F1
#
_cell.length_a   1.000
_cell.length_b   1.000
_cell.length_c   1.000
_cell.angle_alpha   90.00
_cell.angle_beta   90.00
_cell.angle_gamma   90.00
#
_symmetry.space_group_name_H-M   'P 1'
#
loop_
_entity.id
_entity.type
_entity.pdbx_description
1 polymer ?
#
loop_
_entity_poly.entity_id
_entity_poly.type
_entity_poly.pdbx_seq_one_letter_code
_entity_poly.pdbx_strand_id
1 'polypeptide(L)'
;MILSQFFSRITVFIILISSALIYGCESKADKARDKYVEATHTRLLKIEHEILALRERADNWGTQDTSGFKAQIEHLSDMEIRARKQLETLKNTEEESWQTARAEMEKRMQAAEKAYQNTRDW
;
A
#
# COMPACT_ATOMS: atom_id res chain seq x y z
N MET A 1 -33.94 53.71 -8.25
CA MET A 1 -32.80 53.33 -7.41
C MET A 1 -33.13 52.01 -6.71
N ILE A 2 -33.09 50.90 -7.46
CA ILE A 2 -33.40 49.54 -6.96
C ILE A 2 -32.41 48.60 -7.65
N LEU A 3 -31.16 48.57 -7.18
CA LEU A 3 -30.14 47.67 -7.74
C LEU A 3 -29.13 47.15 -6.71
N SER A 4 -29.37 47.31 -5.40
CA SER A 4 -28.42 46.87 -4.36
C SER A 4 -28.84 45.62 -3.58
N GLN A 5 -30.05 45.08 -3.82
CA GLN A 5 -30.59 43.98 -2.99
C GLN A 5 -30.35 42.57 -3.59
N PHE A 6 -29.89 42.45 -4.84
CA PHE A 6 -29.70 41.14 -5.48
C PHE A 6 -28.31 40.52 -5.27
N PHE A 7 -27.29 41.32 -4.96
CA PHE A 7 -25.91 40.81 -4.81
C PHE A 7 -25.63 40.11 -3.48
N SER A 8 -26.52 40.23 -2.47
CA SER A 8 -26.28 39.63 -1.16
C SER A 8 -26.64 38.14 -1.07
N ARG A 9 -27.54 37.65 -1.94
CA ARG A 9 -28.01 36.25 -1.89
C ARG A 9 -27.15 35.26 -2.71
N ILE A 10 -26.38 35.75 -3.68
CA ILE A 10 -25.53 34.89 -4.51
C ILE A 10 -24.26 34.48 -3.75
N THR A 11 -23.69 35.39 -2.94
CA THR A 11 -22.45 35.13 -2.19
C THR A 11 -22.62 34.06 -1.11
N VAL A 12 -23.80 33.97 -0.49
CA VAL A 12 -24.08 32.93 0.53
C VAL A 12 -24.27 31.55 -0.10
N PHE A 13 -24.76 31.48 -1.35
CA PHE A 13 -24.94 30.20 -2.05
C PHE A 13 -23.63 29.59 -2.54
N ILE A 14 -22.64 30.40 -2.91
CA ILE A 14 -21.32 29.90 -3.35
C ILE A 14 -20.57 29.25 -2.19
N ILE A 15 -20.68 29.77 -0.96
CA ILE A 15 -20.00 29.21 0.21
C ILE A 15 -20.56 27.84 0.61
N LEU A 16 -21.87 27.61 0.44
CA LEU A 16 -22.50 26.33 0.80
C LEU A 16 -22.19 25.19 -0.18
N ILE A 17 -21.90 25.49 -1.45
CA ILE A 17 -21.50 24.45 -2.43
C ILE A 17 -20.08 23.97 -2.16
N SER A 18 -19.18 24.86 -1.71
CA SER A 18 -17.81 24.50 -1.36
C SER A 18 -17.74 23.49 -0.20
N SER A 19 -18.55 23.65 0.84
CA SER A 19 -18.54 22.71 1.97
C SER A 19 -19.08 21.33 1.59
N ALA A 20 -20.14 21.23 0.79
CA ALA A 20 -20.72 19.94 0.40
C ALA A 20 -19.82 19.13 -0.56
N LEU A 21 -19.03 19.79 -1.40
CA LEU A 21 -18.09 19.11 -2.31
C LEU A 21 -16.87 18.53 -1.56
N ILE A 22 -16.43 19.19 -0.49
CA ILE A 22 -15.25 18.78 0.29
C ILE A 22 -15.58 17.51 1.10
N TYR A 23 -16.71 17.46 1.81
CA TYR A 23 -17.11 16.28 2.59
C TYR A 23 -17.35 15.02 1.75
N GLY A 24 -17.81 15.17 0.51
CA GLY A 24 -18.02 14.04 -0.40
C GLY A 24 -16.74 13.47 -1.00
N CYS A 25 -15.66 14.26 -1.06
CA CYS A 25 -14.38 13.85 -1.62
C CYS A 25 -13.49 13.18 -0.58
N GLU A 26 -13.44 13.73 0.63
CA GLU A 26 -12.68 13.22 1.79
C GLU A 26 -13.08 11.75 2.09
N SER A 27 -14.39 11.46 2.20
CA SER A 27 -14.87 10.09 2.45
C SER A 27 -14.58 9.08 1.32
N LYS A 28 -14.32 9.53 0.09
CA LYS A 28 -13.96 8.65 -1.05
C LYS A 28 -12.46 8.38 -1.09
N ALA A 29 -11.64 9.38 -0.78
CA ALA A 29 -10.20 9.25 -0.68
C ALA A 29 -9.82 8.29 0.45
N ASP A 30 -10.46 8.43 1.62
CA ASP A 30 -10.30 7.51 2.76
C ASP A 30 -10.65 6.07 2.41
N LYS A 31 -11.80 5.85 1.76
CA LYS A 31 -12.20 4.51 1.31
C LYS A 31 -11.26 3.91 0.27
N ALA A 32 -10.68 4.73 -0.61
CA ALA A 32 -9.71 4.26 -1.59
C ALA A 32 -8.38 3.88 -0.92
N ARG A 33 -7.97 4.65 0.09
CA ARG A 33 -6.81 4.36 0.94
C ARG A 33 -6.99 3.06 1.70
N ASP A 34 -8.11 2.86 2.38
CA ASP A 34 -8.38 1.66 3.16
C ASP A 34 -8.36 0.41 2.29
N LYS A 35 -9.01 0.47 1.12
CA LYS A 35 -8.98 -0.62 0.14
C LYS A 35 -7.56 -0.94 -0.34
N TYR A 36 -6.74 0.09 -0.58
CA TYR A 36 -5.34 -0.14 -0.97
C TYR A 36 -4.55 -0.80 0.15
N VAL A 37 -4.71 -0.33 1.39
CA VAL A 37 -4.04 -0.91 2.56
C VAL A 37 -4.44 -2.37 2.75
N GLU A 38 -5.73 -2.69 2.67
CA GLU A 38 -6.25 -4.05 2.81
C GLU A 38 -5.74 -4.99 1.69
N ALA A 39 -5.77 -4.53 0.44
CA ALA A 39 -5.25 -5.29 -0.70
C ALA A 39 -3.74 -5.53 -0.58
N THR A 40 -2.99 -4.53 -0.12
CA THR A 40 -1.54 -4.64 0.06
C THR A 40 -1.19 -5.56 1.22
N HIS A 41 -1.94 -5.49 2.32
CA HIS A 41 -1.80 -6.42 3.44
C HIS A 41 -2.04 -7.87 2.99
N THR A 42 -3.08 -8.11 2.19
CA THR A 42 -3.38 -9.44 1.63
C THR A 42 -2.25 -9.96 0.75
N ARG A 43 -1.64 -9.10 -0.09
CA ARG A 43 -0.47 -9.45 -0.90
C ARG A 43 0.74 -9.82 -0.03
N LEU A 44 1.00 -9.08 1.05
CA LEU A 44 2.08 -9.39 1.99
C LEU A 44 1.89 -10.74 2.68
N LEU A 45 0.68 -11.03 3.16
CA LEU A 45 0.37 -12.34 3.76
C LEU A 45 0.61 -13.48 2.77
N LYS A 46 0.26 -13.29 1.50
CA LYS A 46 0.55 -14.28 0.46
C LYS A 46 2.06 -14.51 0.30
N ILE A 47 2.86 -13.45 0.24
CA ILE A 47 4.32 -13.55 0.17
C ILE A 47 4.89 -14.26 1.41
N GLU A 48 4.37 -13.96 2.60
CA GLU A 48 4.76 -14.63 3.85
C GLU A 48 4.51 -16.14 3.79
N HIS A 49 3.31 -16.55 3.35
CA HIS A 49 2.98 -17.96 3.15
C HIS A 49 3.89 -18.63 2.10
N GLU A 50 4.20 -17.93 1.02
CA GLU A 50 5.10 -18.41 -0.03
C GLU A 50 6.54 -18.59 0.48
N ILE A 51 7.04 -17.69 1.33
CA ILE A 51 8.34 -17.82 2.00
C ILE A 51 8.38 -19.05 2.90
N LEU A 52 7.31 -19.31 3.67
CA LEU A 52 7.22 -20.51 4.50
C LEU A 52 7.28 -21.80 3.66
N ALA A 53 6.56 -21.85 2.54
CA ALA A 53 6.61 -22.99 1.62
C ALA A 53 8.01 -23.18 1.01
N LEU A 54 8.71 -22.09 0.68
CA LEU A 54 10.09 -22.17 0.18
C LEU A 54 11.06 -22.67 1.26
N ARG A 55 10.89 -22.26 2.53
CA ARG A 55 11.68 -22.78 3.66
C ARG A 55 11.48 -24.28 3.83
N GLU A 56 10.23 -24.74 3.83
CA GLU A 56 9.92 -26.16 3.91
C GLU A 56 10.54 -26.95 2.75
N ARG A 57 10.48 -26.42 1.52
CA ARG A 57 11.16 -27.02 0.36
C ARG A 57 12.68 -27.08 0.57
N ALA A 58 13.30 -26.00 1.08
CA ALA A 58 14.74 -25.95 1.33
C ALA A 58 15.17 -26.96 2.41
N ASP A 59 14.35 -27.17 3.44
CA ASP A 59 14.62 -28.11 4.52
C ASP A 59 14.44 -29.56 4.04
N ASN A 60 13.48 -29.80 3.13
CA ASN A 60 13.26 -31.11 2.51
C ASN A 60 14.36 -31.53 1.50
N TRP A 61 15.23 -30.61 1.08
CA TRP A 61 16.36 -30.92 0.19
C TRP A 61 17.54 -31.63 0.88
N GLY A 62 17.45 -31.89 2.19
CA GLY A 62 18.39 -32.76 2.90
C GLY A 62 19.82 -32.19 2.92
N THR A 63 20.80 -32.99 2.48
CA THR A 63 22.24 -32.63 2.53
C THR A 63 22.76 -31.95 1.25
N GLN A 64 21.91 -31.63 0.28
CA GLN A 64 22.34 -30.85 -0.88
C GLN A 64 22.77 -29.44 -0.45
N ASP A 65 23.77 -28.89 -1.14
CA ASP A 65 24.17 -27.50 -0.93
C ASP A 65 23.05 -26.57 -1.42
N THR A 66 22.29 -26.08 -0.46
CA THR A 66 21.15 -25.18 -0.65
C THR A 66 21.44 -23.80 -0.06
N SER A 67 22.71 -23.51 0.26
CA SER A 67 23.13 -22.26 0.90
C SER A 67 22.67 -21.03 0.10
N GLY A 68 22.82 -21.06 -1.22
CA GLY A 68 22.35 -20.00 -2.12
C GLY A 68 20.83 -19.83 -2.13
N PHE A 69 20.07 -20.94 -2.07
CA PHE A 69 18.61 -20.90 -2.00
C PHE A 69 18.12 -20.36 -0.66
N LYS A 70 18.71 -20.81 0.44
CA LYS A 70 18.40 -20.31 1.80
C LYS A 70 18.69 -18.82 1.92
N ALA A 71 19.80 -18.33 1.37
CA ALA A 71 20.11 -16.91 1.33
C ALA A 71 19.09 -16.08 0.54
N GLN A 72 18.54 -16.62 -0.55
CA GLN A 72 17.46 -15.94 -1.29
C GLN A 72 16.15 -15.91 -0.50
N ILE A 73 15.82 -16.99 0.20
CA ILE A 73 14.65 -17.04 1.10
C ILE A 73 14.79 -16.02 2.24
N GLU A 74 15.97 -15.89 2.83
CA GLU A 74 16.26 -14.86 3.85
C GLU A 74 16.11 -13.46 3.26
N HIS A 75 16.64 -13.21 2.07
CA HIS A 75 16.48 -11.94 1.38
C HIS A 75 15.00 -11.58 1.15
N LEU A 76 14.17 -12.56 0.76
CA LEU A 76 12.73 -12.40 0.63
C LEU A 76 12.04 -12.06 1.94
N SER A 77 12.40 -12.77 3.01
CA SER A 77 11.90 -12.49 4.37
C SER A 77 12.20 -11.04 4.78
N ASP A 78 13.42 -10.57 4.51
CA ASP A 78 13.81 -9.19 4.80
C ASP A 78 13.02 -8.16 3.99
N MET A 79 12.71 -8.46 2.72
CA MET A 79 11.89 -7.59 1.87
C MET A 79 10.45 -7.49 2.37
N GLU A 80 9.86 -8.63 2.75
CA GLU A 80 8.52 -8.71 3.35
C GLU A 80 8.45 -7.87 4.63
N ILE A 81 9.40 -8.05 5.56
CA ILE A 81 9.45 -7.30 6.82
C ILE A 81 9.54 -5.79 6.57
N ARG A 82 10.38 -5.37 5.61
CA ARG A 82 10.50 -3.94 5.24
C ARG A 82 9.22 -3.39 4.64
N ALA A 83 8.57 -4.15 3.77
CA ALA A 83 7.31 -3.75 3.15
C ALA A 83 6.18 -3.67 4.17
N ARG A 84 6.12 -4.61 5.14
CA ARG A 84 5.17 -4.56 6.27
C ARG A 84 5.36 -3.30 7.12
N LYS A 85 6.60 -2.97 7.50
CA LYS A 85 6.90 -1.73 8.23
C LYS A 85 6.46 -0.49 7.45
N GLN A 86 6.69 -0.46 6.13
CA GLN A 86 6.24 0.65 5.28
C GLN A 86 4.71 0.74 5.21
N LEU A 87 4.00 -0.39 5.17
CA LEU A 87 2.54 -0.41 5.20
C LEU A 87 1.99 0.16 6.51
N GLU A 88 2.61 -0.16 7.65
CA GLU A 88 2.25 0.45 8.94
C GLU A 88 2.50 1.96 8.95
N THR A 89 3.61 2.43 8.36
CA THR A 89 3.84 3.87 8.17
C THR A 89 2.75 4.50 7.28
N LEU A 90 2.39 3.83 6.18
CA LEU A 90 1.38 4.30 5.23
C LEU A 90 -0.01 4.42 5.85
N LYS A 91 -0.36 3.53 6.79
CA LYS A 91 -1.60 3.62 7.58
C LYS A 91 -1.68 4.88 8.45
N ASN A 92 -0.53 5.40 8.88
CA ASN A 92 -0.43 6.55 9.79
C ASN A 92 0.00 7.85 9.07
N THR A 93 0.24 7.80 7.77
CA THR A 93 0.68 8.95 6.96
C THR A 93 -0.47 9.93 6.71
N GLU A 94 -0.18 11.24 6.72
CA GLU A 94 -1.15 12.29 6.37
C GLU A 94 -1.53 12.24 4.88
N GLU A 95 -2.73 12.72 4.54
CA GLU A 95 -3.28 12.57 3.18
C GLU A 95 -2.42 13.20 2.07
N GLU A 96 -1.81 14.36 2.33
CA GLU A 96 -0.96 15.09 1.36
C GLU A 96 0.31 14.31 0.96
N SER A 97 0.84 13.47 1.85
CA SER A 97 2.05 12.67 1.59
C SER A 97 1.74 11.21 1.24
N TRP A 98 0.47 10.81 1.31
CA TRP A 98 0.04 9.42 1.14
C TRP A 98 0.32 8.88 -0.27
N GLN A 99 0.14 9.67 -1.33
CA GLN A 99 0.39 9.22 -2.70
C GLN A 99 1.87 8.87 -2.94
N THR A 100 2.78 9.67 -2.38
CA THR A 100 4.22 9.43 -2.46
C THR A 100 4.60 8.17 -1.69
N ALA A 101 4.10 8.03 -0.46
CA ALA A 101 4.34 6.86 0.37
C ALA A 101 3.76 5.58 -0.26
N ARG A 102 2.59 5.68 -0.92
CA ARG A 102 1.98 4.60 -1.71
C ARG A 102 2.86 4.18 -2.89
N ALA A 103 3.38 5.13 -3.65
CA ALA A 103 4.25 4.81 -4.79
C ALA A 103 5.53 4.08 -4.35
N GLU A 104 6.11 4.48 -3.22
CA GLU A 104 7.25 3.77 -2.63
C GLU A 104 6.87 2.35 -2.17
N MET A 105 5.71 2.20 -1.53
CA MET A 105 5.19 0.89 -1.12
C MET A 105 5.01 -0.04 -2.32
N GLU A 106 4.43 0.45 -3.41
CA GLU A 106 4.22 -0.36 -4.61
C GLU A 106 5.56 -0.81 -5.23
N LYS A 107 6.56 0.07 -5.27
CA LYS A 107 7.91 -0.29 -5.73
C LYS A 107 8.51 -1.42 -4.88
N ARG A 108 8.33 -1.38 -3.55
CA ARG A 108 8.80 -2.42 -2.64
C ARG A 108 8.06 -3.74 -2.85
N MET A 109 6.74 -3.68 -3.04
CA MET A 109 5.91 -4.85 -3.34
C MET A 109 6.33 -5.52 -4.65
N GLN A 110 6.48 -4.74 -5.73
CA GLN A 110 6.94 -5.27 -7.02
C GLN A 110 8.32 -5.92 -6.92
N ALA A 111 9.23 -5.32 -6.14
CA ALA A 111 10.54 -5.91 -5.91
C ALA A 111 10.43 -7.25 -5.16
N ALA A 112 9.60 -7.33 -4.12
CA ALA A 112 9.38 -8.56 -3.34
C ALA A 112 8.73 -9.66 -4.19
N GLU A 113 7.71 -9.33 -4.97
CA GLU A 113 7.05 -10.25 -5.89
C GLU A 113 8.01 -10.78 -6.95
N LYS A 114 8.84 -9.91 -7.53
CA LYS A 114 9.86 -10.31 -8.51
C LYS A 114 10.93 -11.22 -7.88
N ALA A 115 11.40 -10.87 -6.69
CA ALA A 115 12.35 -11.71 -5.97
C ALA A 115 11.74 -13.09 -5.69
N TYR A 116 10.45 -13.16 -5.33
CA TYR A 116 9.76 -14.42 -5.09
C TYR A 116 9.71 -15.27 -6.35
N GLN A 117 9.33 -14.68 -7.50
CA GLN A 117 9.33 -15.41 -8.78
C GLN A 117 10.71 -16.01 -9.08
N ASN A 118 11.78 -15.22 -8.92
CA ASN A 118 13.15 -15.69 -9.16
C ASN A 118 13.54 -16.85 -8.23
N THR A 119 13.15 -16.80 -6.95
CA THR A 119 13.48 -17.84 -5.98
C THR A 119 12.62 -19.08 -6.16
N ARG A 120 11.35 -18.94 -6.54
CA ARG A 120 10.45 -20.08 -6.81
C ARG A 120 10.98 -20.97 -7.94
N ASP A 121 11.54 -20.35 -8.97
CA ASP A 121 11.99 -21.01 -10.19
C ASP A 121 13.39 -21.66 -10.05
N TRP A 122 13.95 -21.70 -8.83
CA TRP A 122 15.19 -22.40 -8.46
C TRP A 122 14.95 -23.90 -8.21
#